data_AF-A0A2H1HR65-F1
#
_entry.id   AF-A0A2H1HR65-F1
#
_cell.length_a   1.000
_cell.length_b   1.000
_cell.length_c   1.000
_cell.angle_alpha   90.00
_cell.angle_beta   90.00
_cell.angle_gamma   90.00
#
_symmetry.space_group_name_H-M   'P 1'
#
loop_
_entity.id
_entity.type
_entity.pdbx_description
1 polymer ?
#
loop_
_entity_poly.entity_id
_entity_poly.type
_entity_poly.pdbx_seq_one_letter_code
_entity_poly.pdbx_strand_id
1 'polypeptide(L)'
;MRMPRGLQAPGQKLWKSTFEQYELSDTEAAVLEEACRARDWIAQLDAVVARDGVMASSSQGIRVHPALAEVRQQRLLLARLLATLSIPPLEDDDLPPARKARGVYRRGA
;
A
#
# COMPACT_ATOMS: atom_id res chain seq x y z
N MET A 1 -14.08 4.76 12.45
CA MET A 1 -13.95 3.36 11.98
C MET A 1 -13.07 2.56 12.93
N ARG A 2 -13.32 1.26 13.12
CA ARG A 2 -12.43 0.38 13.92
C ARG A 2 -11.33 -0.19 13.02
N MET A 3 -10.11 -0.28 13.54
CA MET A 3 -8.99 -0.88 12.81
C MET A 3 -9.22 -2.38 12.51
N PRO A 4 -8.88 -2.84 11.30
CA PRO A 4 -8.93 -4.26 10.93
C PRO A 4 -8.03 -5.12 11.81
N ARG A 5 -8.46 -6.35 12.07
CA ARG A 5 -7.66 -7.32 12.82
C ARG A 5 -6.55 -7.92 11.93
N GLY A 6 -5.44 -8.29 12.57
CA GLY A 6 -4.33 -9.00 11.92
C GLY A 6 -3.35 -8.11 11.16
N LEU A 7 -3.54 -6.79 11.13
CA LEU A 7 -2.56 -5.86 10.58
C LEU A 7 -1.26 -5.88 11.40
N GLN A 8 -0.13 -5.83 10.73
CA GLN A 8 1.20 -5.66 11.31
C GLN A 8 1.53 -4.17 11.46
N ALA A 9 2.67 -3.86 12.07
CA ALA A 9 3.05 -2.47 12.36
C ALA A 9 3.00 -1.52 11.14
N PRO A 10 3.48 -1.90 9.93
CA PRO A 10 3.40 -1.04 8.74
C PRO A 10 1.97 -0.70 8.31
N GLY A 11 1.08 -1.70 8.23
CA GLY A 11 -0.32 -1.55 7.87
C GLY A 11 -1.10 -0.78 8.93
N GLN A 12 -0.85 -1.04 10.21
CA GLN A 12 -1.44 -0.25 11.31
C GLN A 12 -1.04 1.23 11.23
N LYS A 13 0.22 1.51 10.88
CA LYS A 13 0.71 2.89 10.72
C LYS A 13 -0.03 3.60 9.58
N LEU A 14 -0.14 2.94 8.42
CA LEU A 14 -0.87 3.48 7.27
C LEU A 14 -2.33 3.78 7.65
N TRP A 15 -3.02 2.81 8.25
CA TRP A 15 -4.42 2.96 8.70
C TRP A 15 -4.60 4.17 9.61
N LYS A 16 -3.78 4.30 10.66
CA LYS A 16 -3.87 5.41 11.61
C LYS A 16 -3.64 6.75 10.92
N SER A 17 -2.56 6.87 10.13
CA SER A 17 -2.23 8.13 9.46
C SER A 17 -3.31 8.58 8.47
N THR A 18 -3.97 7.65 7.79
CA THR A 18 -5.04 8.01 6.86
C THR A 18 -6.30 8.47 7.60
N PHE A 19 -6.74 7.77 8.66
CA PHE A 19 -7.91 8.19 9.45
C PHE A 19 -7.68 9.45 10.30
N GLU A 20 -6.42 9.81 10.59
CA GLU A 20 -6.08 11.08 11.21
C GLU A 20 -6.28 12.27 10.25
N GLN A 21 -6.05 12.05 8.95
CA GLN A 21 -6.04 13.12 7.94
C GLN A 21 -7.33 13.21 7.11
N TYR A 22 -8.06 12.10 6.99
CA TYR A 22 -9.17 11.95 6.04
C TYR A 22 -10.39 11.31 6.71
N GLU A 23 -11.58 11.74 6.29
CA GLU A 23 -12.83 11.08 6.60
C GLU A 23 -13.22 10.16 5.45
N LEU A 24 -13.30 8.86 5.71
CA LEU A 24 -13.56 7.83 4.70
C LEU A 24 -14.96 7.27 4.83
N SER A 25 -15.61 7.04 3.70
CA SER A 25 -16.79 6.17 3.59
C SER A 25 -16.43 4.71 3.87
N ASP A 26 -17.43 3.87 4.10
CA ASP A 26 -17.22 2.44 4.34
C ASP A 26 -16.50 1.74 3.17
N THR A 27 -16.82 2.13 1.94
CA THR A 27 -16.18 1.59 0.72
C THR A 27 -14.70 1.99 0.65
N GLU A 28 -14.38 3.24 0.96
CA GLU A 28 -13.00 3.72 0.97
C GLU A 28 -12.21 3.08 2.12
N ALA A 29 -12.83 2.90 3.29
CA ALA A 29 -12.21 2.20 4.39
C ALA A 29 -11.90 0.73 4.07
N ALA A 30 -12.76 0.05 3.29
CA ALA A 30 -12.48 -1.30 2.80
C ALA A 30 -11.30 -1.33 1.82
N VAL A 31 -11.18 -0.35 0.92
CA VAL A 31 -10.02 -0.21 0.02
C VAL A 31 -8.74 0.09 0.81
N LEU A 32 -8.81 0.93 1.84
CA LEU A 32 -7.69 1.21 2.72
C LEU A 32 -7.27 -0.03 3.51
N GLU A 33 -8.20 -0.87 3.95
CA GLU A 33 -7.87 -2.14 4.61
C GLU A 33 -7.00 -3.03 3.70
N GLU A 34 -7.39 -3.19 2.44
CA GLU A 34 -6.59 -3.95 1.47
C GLU A 34 -5.21 -3.31 1.24
N ALA A 35 -5.13 -1.98 1.20
CA ALA A 35 -3.86 -1.26 1.08
C ALA A 35 -2.95 -1.51 2.31
N CYS A 36 -3.52 -1.55 3.52
CA CYS A 36 -2.79 -1.86 4.74
C CYS A 36 -2.24 -3.29 4.73
N ARG A 37 -3.03 -4.26 4.26
CA ARG A 37 -2.59 -5.66 4.10
C ARG A 37 -1.47 -5.77 3.08
N ALA A 38 -1.60 -5.12 1.91
CA ALA A 38 -0.53 -5.07 0.91
C ALA A 38 0.75 -4.46 1.50
N ARG A 39 0.64 -3.41 2.33
CA ARG A 39 1.78 -2.79 3.00
C ARG A 39 2.49 -3.74 3.97
N ASP A 40 1.72 -4.55 4.71
CA ASP A 40 2.29 -5.57 5.59
C ASP A 40 3.04 -6.67 4.81
N TRP A 41 2.48 -7.12 3.69
CA TRP A 41 3.14 -8.09 2.81
C TRP A 41 4.43 -7.55 2.22
N ILE A 42 4.45 -6.29 1.77
CA ILE A 42 5.66 -5.64 1.26
C ILE A 42 6.77 -5.67 2.31
N ALA A 43 6.47 -5.31 3.55
CA ALA A 43 7.47 -5.31 4.62
C ALA A 43 8.02 -6.71 4.91
N GLN A 44 7.16 -7.74 4.91
CA GLN A 44 7.59 -9.13 5.10
C GLN A 44 8.47 -9.62 3.94
N LEU A 45 8.07 -9.34 2.70
CA LEU A 45 8.82 -9.75 1.51
C LEU A 45 10.15 -9.00 1.39
N ASP A 46 10.18 -7.71 1.72
CA ASP A 46 11.41 -6.92 1.76
C ASP A 46 12.39 -7.49 2.82
N ALA A 47 11.89 -7.93 3.97
CA ALA A 47 12.73 -8.60 4.97
C ALA A 47 13.29 -9.94 4.48
N VAL A 48 12.50 -10.71 3.71
CA VAL A 48 12.98 -11.94 3.06
C VAL A 48 14.08 -11.64 2.06
N VAL A 49 13.86 -10.69 1.15
CA VAL A 49 14.85 -10.31 0.13
C VAL A 49 16.12 -9.73 0.76
N ALA A 50 15.99 -8.94 1.83
CA ALA A 50 17.13 -8.38 2.55
C ALA A 50 17.99 -9.47 3.22
N ARG A 51 17.34 -10.52 3.75
CA ARG A 51 18.02 -11.65 4.39
C ARG A 51 18.67 -12.60 3.37
N ASP A 52 17.93 -12.96 2.32
CA ASP A 52 18.31 -14.05 1.41
C ASP A 52 19.03 -13.55 0.14
N GLY A 53 18.96 -12.24 -0.13
CA GLY A 53 19.49 -11.62 -1.34
C GLY A 53 18.53 -11.68 -2.53
N VAL A 54 18.90 -10.98 -3.60
CA VAL A 54 18.06 -10.86 -4.83
C VAL A 54 18.14 -12.10 -5.73
N MET A 55 19.11 -12.98 -5.51
CA MET A 55 19.29 -14.24 -6.22
C MET A 55 19.11 -15.40 -5.23
N ALA A 56 18.33 -16.41 -5.62
CA ALA A 56 18.11 -17.63 -4.86
C ALA A 56 18.71 -18.84 -5.58
N SER A 57 19.35 -19.73 -4.81
CA SER A 57 19.74 -21.04 -5.32
C SER A 57 18.54 -21.98 -5.40
N SER A 58 18.47 -22.78 -6.46
CA SER A 58 17.46 -23.82 -6.65
C SER A 58 18.11 -25.07 -7.24
N SER A 59 17.37 -26.19 -7.27
CA SER A 59 17.83 -27.40 -7.96
C SER A 59 18.17 -27.17 -9.44
N GLN A 60 17.60 -26.13 -10.05
CA GLN A 60 17.81 -25.75 -11.46
C GLN A 60 18.89 -24.66 -11.64
N GLY A 61 19.66 -24.33 -10.59
CA GLY A 61 20.67 -23.28 -10.59
C GLY A 61 20.21 -21.98 -9.91
N ILE A 62 21.01 -20.92 -10.08
CA ILE A 62 20.79 -19.61 -9.46
C ILE A 62 19.81 -18.79 -10.32
N ARG A 63 18.76 -18.27 -9.69
CA ARG A 63 17.72 -17.45 -10.34
C ARG A 63 17.31 -16.28 -9.47
N VAL A 64 16.55 -15.34 -10.03
CA VAL A 64 15.97 -14.23 -9.24
C VAL A 64 15.08 -14.79 -8.13
N HIS A 65 15.23 -14.24 -6.92
CA HIS A 65 14.47 -14.66 -5.75
C HIS A 65 12.96 -14.42 -5.96
N PRO A 66 12.08 -15.42 -5.76
CA PRO A 66 10.64 -15.28 -5.98
C PRO A 66 10.00 -14.11 -5.21
N ALA A 67 10.42 -13.89 -3.96
CA ALA A 67 9.97 -12.76 -3.16
C ALA A 67 10.24 -11.39 -3.80
N LEU A 68 11.28 -11.24 -4.63
CA LEU A 68 11.55 -9.99 -5.35
C LEU A 68 10.51 -9.73 -6.44
N ALA A 69 10.05 -10.78 -7.12
CA ALA A 69 8.96 -10.66 -8.08
C ALA A 69 7.64 -10.34 -7.37
N GLU A 70 7.36 -11.00 -6.24
CA GLU A 70 6.15 -10.79 -5.47
C GLU A 70 6.08 -9.38 -4.88
N VAL A 71 7.17 -8.88 -4.27
CA VAL A 71 7.17 -7.52 -3.70
C VAL A 71 6.95 -6.45 -4.76
N ARG A 72 7.40 -6.68 -6.01
CA ARG A 72 7.09 -5.79 -7.14
C ARG A 72 5.59 -5.76 -7.43
N GLN A 73 4.91 -6.92 -7.42
CA GLN A 73 3.46 -6.98 -7.63
C GLN A 73 2.69 -6.34 -6.47
N GLN A 74 3.09 -6.59 -5.23
CA GLN A 74 2.47 -5.97 -4.05
C GLN A 74 2.60 -4.45 -4.07
N ARG A 75 3.75 -3.91 -4.49
CA ARG A 75 3.95 -2.45 -4.67
C ARG A 75 3.03 -1.87 -5.74
N LEU A 76 2.82 -2.57 -6.85
CA LEU A 76 1.89 -2.15 -7.90
C LEU A 76 0.43 -2.19 -7.42
N LEU A 77 0.05 -3.23 -6.68
CA LEU A 77 -1.26 -3.34 -6.04
C LEU A 77 -1.48 -2.17 -5.07
N LEU A 78 -0.52 -1.91 -4.18
CA LEU A 78 -0.60 -0.81 -3.23
C LEU A 78 -0.77 0.54 -3.95
N ALA A 79 0.03 0.81 -4.99
CA ALA A 79 -0.09 2.04 -5.77
C ALA A 79 -1.49 2.21 -6.39
N ARG A 80 -2.07 1.12 -6.92
CA ARG A 80 -3.43 1.13 -7.49
C ARG A 80 -4.50 1.38 -6.43
N LEU A 81 -4.42 0.70 -5.28
CA LEU A 81 -5.37 0.89 -4.17
C LEU A 81 -5.31 2.32 -3.62
N LEU A 82 -4.11 2.87 -3.43
CA LEU A 82 -3.94 4.26 -2.98
C LEU A 82 -4.43 5.27 -4.02
N ALA A 83 -4.23 5.02 -5.31
CA ALA A 83 -4.79 5.86 -6.38
C ALA A 83 -6.33 5.81 -6.40
N THR A 84 -6.93 4.65 -6.14
CA THR A 84 -8.39 4.51 -5.99
C THR A 84 -8.93 5.36 -4.84
N LEU A 85 -8.20 5.46 -3.73
CA LEU A 85 -8.58 6.29 -2.58
C LEU A 85 -8.52 7.80 -2.85
N SER A 86 -7.96 8.22 -4.00
CA SER A 86 -7.96 9.62 -4.47
C SER A 86 -7.71 10.63 -3.35
N ILE A 87 -6.59 10.46 -2.63
CA ILE A 87 -6.07 11.54 -1.79
C ILE A 87 -5.75 12.68 -2.76
N PRO A 88 -6.42 13.85 -2.65
CA PRO A 88 -6.13 14.95 -3.54
C PRO A 88 -4.64 15.30 -3.45
N PRO A 89 -3.95 15.54 -4.58
CA PRO A 89 -2.61 16.11 -4.53
C PRO A 89 -2.61 17.35 -3.62
N LEU A 90 -1.50 17.59 -2.92
CA LEU A 90 -1.29 18.90 -2.29
C LEU A 90 -1.37 19.96 -3.40
N GLU A 91 -1.89 21.15 -3.09
CA GLU A 91 -2.24 22.18 -4.08
C GLU A 91 -1.10 22.59 -5.03
N ASP A 92 0.15 22.21 -4.72
CA ASP A 92 1.35 22.53 -5.49
C ASP A 92 1.88 21.41 -6.41
N ASP A 93 1.15 20.30 -6.61
CA ASP A 93 1.60 19.21 -7.50
C ASP A 93 0.98 19.35 -8.90
N ASP A 94 1.77 19.83 -9.85
CA ASP A 94 1.43 20.11 -11.26
C ASP A 94 1.28 18.82 -12.11
N LEU A 95 0.67 17.78 -11.54
CA LEU A 95 0.44 16.50 -12.20
C LEU A 95 -0.89 16.50 -12.97
N PRO A 96 -0.93 15.92 -14.18
CA PRO A 96 -2.17 15.80 -14.93
C PRO A 96 -3.20 15.00 -14.10
N PRO A 97 -4.47 15.44 -14.06
CA PRO A 97 -5.46 14.89 -13.15
C PRO A 97 -5.67 13.40 -13.42
N ALA A 98 -5.37 12.56 -12.43
CA ALA A 98 -5.84 11.18 -12.42
C ALA A 98 -7.38 11.21 -12.56
N ARG A 99 -7.93 10.39 -13.48
CA ARG A 99 -9.39 10.33 -13.71
C ARG A 99 -10.10 10.14 -12.37
N LYS A 100 -10.90 11.14 -11.97
CA LYS A 100 -11.54 11.21 -10.66
C LYS A 100 -12.47 10.01 -10.43
N ALA A 101 -12.07 9.08 -9.57
CA ALA A 101 -13.03 8.39 -8.72
C ALA A 101 -13.47 9.40 -7.64
N ARG A 102 -14.75 9.39 -7.27
CA ARG A 102 -15.36 10.39 -6.37
C ARG A 102 -14.51 10.54 -5.09
N GLY A 103 -14.12 11.79 -4.79
CA GLY A 103 -13.03 12.10 -3.87
C GLY A 103 -13.40 12.17 -2.39
N VAL A 104 -12.38 11.93 -1.58
CA VAL A 104 -12.35 12.04 -0.11
C VAL A 104 -12.22 13.52 0.29
N TYR A 105 -13.00 13.96 1.29
CA TYR A 105 -12.90 15.32 1.84
C TYR A 105 -11.72 15.40 2.83
N ARG A 106 -10.78 16.32 2.59
CA ARG A 106 -9.72 16.70 3.55
C ARG A 106 -10.38 17.44 4.71
N ARG A 107 -10.08 17.06 5.96
CA ARG A 107 -10.62 17.74 7.14
C ARG A 107 -10.13 19.19 7.15
N GLY A 108 -11.06 20.12 7.35
CA GLY A 108 -10.89 21.56 7.08
C GLY A 108 -9.68 22.25 7.71
N ALA A 109 -9.22 23.28 6.99
CA ALA A 109 -8.59 24.47 7.54
C ALA A 109 -9.65 25.37 8.19
#